data_AF-A0A397VJA5-F1
#
_entry.id   AF-A0A397VJA5-F1
#
_cell.length_a   1.000
_cell.length_b   1.000
_cell.length_c   1.000
_cell.angle_alpha   90.00
_cell.angle_beta   90.00
_cell.angle_gamma   90.00
#
_symmetry.space_group_name_H-M   'P 1'
#
loop_
_entity.id
_entity.type
_entity.pdbx_description
1 polymer ?
#
loop_
_entity_poly.entity_id
_entity_poly.type
_entity_poly.pdbx_seq_one_letter_code
_entity_poly.pdbx_strand_id
1 'polypeptide(L)'
;MSSKPFKTSDSSLPWVNLTQLSQILPPSSFSTATLVGNKIFLIGGLYGNDSYIKSNLIFYIFDTKNQTWSQIFTINPPANRISATSIYNPKTGKIYFFGGRFNSSDTTTTSDANSMNYPLDMIILNPTNYQWSKGSSFNGPSGRDDQAVVLLPSGLILYIGGRSPNNGGYINPSMAELYAYDTNNDTWTTKTTKGYNPSPRGSAQAVLTDDGRIIVYGGVNGGASNLLGLPVNDVLVVLDTEDFSWSLPSVSTTPPPLSRYQTITLVGYYVIVAFGQIMSGVNGISTSNVYILDAKNKSDYKWITNFDPKEAKTPLQTNTTAPQTSATNITIPQATAPNIGLIIGIVIGIVIIIAIGSAFIWYRYFRSNHVILISGDNVENLK
;
A
#
# COMPACT_ATOMS: atom_id res chain seq x y z
N MET A 1 -2.21 -27.78 4.25
CA MET A 1 -3.58 -27.97 3.72
C MET A 1 -3.63 -27.39 2.30
N SER A 2 -4.22 -28.09 1.34
CA SER A 2 -4.42 -27.58 -0.02
C SER A 2 -5.68 -26.71 -0.08
N SER A 3 -5.65 -25.64 -0.89
CA SER A 3 -6.83 -24.82 -1.14
C SER A 3 -7.95 -25.64 -1.82
N LYS A 4 -9.20 -25.38 -1.45
CA LYS A 4 -10.39 -26.08 -1.95
C LYS A 4 -11.30 -25.11 -2.72
N PRO A 5 -11.95 -25.55 -3.81
CA PRO A 5 -12.99 -24.75 -4.44
C PRO A 5 -14.18 -24.54 -3.50
N PHE A 6 -14.89 -23.44 -3.65
CA PHE A 6 -16.11 -23.14 -2.88
C PHE A 6 -17.03 -22.17 -3.62
N LYS A 7 -18.31 -22.11 -3.22
CA LYS A 7 -19.21 -21.03 -3.63
C LYS A 7 -19.60 -20.15 -2.46
N THR A 8 -19.69 -18.85 -2.68
CA THR A 8 -20.04 -17.86 -1.64
C THR A 8 -21.48 -18.01 -1.14
N SER A 9 -22.36 -18.60 -1.95
CA SER A 9 -23.75 -18.90 -1.58
C SER A 9 -23.89 -20.18 -0.75
N ASP A 10 -22.85 -21.01 -0.65
CA ASP A 10 -22.95 -22.28 0.05
C ASP A 10 -23.04 -22.05 1.56
N SER A 11 -23.98 -22.74 2.20
CA SER A 11 -24.18 -22.68 3.66
C SER A 11 -22.99 -23.23 4.45
N SER A 12 -22.12 -24.01 3.80
CA SER A 12 -20.92 -24.61 4.39
C SER A 12 -19.69 -24.32 3.52
N LEU A 13 -19.17 -23.10 3.63
CA LEU A 13 -17.83 -22.78 3.17
C LEU A 13 -16.81 -23.76 3.80
N PRO A 14 -15.70 -24.10 3.12
CA PRO A 14 -14.74 -25.12 3.55
C PRO A 14 -13.82 -24.62 4.67
N TRP A 15 -14.40 -23.99 5.70
CA TRP A 15 -13.71 -23.50 6.87
C TRP A 15 -13.09 -24.63 7.67
N VAL A 16 -11.91 -24.36 8.21
CA VAL A 16 -11.27 -25.20 9.21
C VAL A 16 -11.44 -24.51 10.55
N ASN A 17 -12.19 -25.15 11.45
CA ASN A 17 -12.38 -24.63 12.80
C ASN A 17 -11.12 -24.87 13.64
N LEU A 18 -10.47 -23.78 14.08
CA LEU A 18 -9.26 -23.81 14.89
C LEU A 18 -9.52 -23.43 16.37
N THR A 19 -10.79 -23.37 16.81
CA THR A 19 -11.19 -22.93 18.16
C THR A 19 -10.56 -23.77 19.27
N GLN A 20 -10.39 -25.08 19.06
CA GLN A 20 -9.76 -25.95 20.08
C GLN A 20 -8.28 -25.60 20.32
N LEU A 21 -7.64 -24.91 19.38
CA LEU A 21 -6.23 -24.51 19.48
C LEU A 21 -6.06 -23.15 20.17
N SER A 22 -7.10 -22.33 20.25
CA SER A 22 -7.02 -20.96 20.77
C SER A 22 -7.16 -20.85 22.29
N GLN A 23 -7.02 -21.95 23.04
CA GLN A 23 -7.34 -22.01 24.48
C GLN A 23 -6.56 -21.01 25.33
N ILE A 24 -5.37 -20.58 24.88
CA ILE A 24 -4.54 -19.60 25.61
C ILE A 24 -4.76 -18.15 25.15
N LEU A 25 -5.46 -17.94 24.02
CA LEU A 25 -5.63 -16.60 23.46
C LEU A 25 -6.91 -15.99 24.04
N PRO A 26 -6.83 -14.91 24.83
CA PRO A 26 -8.03 -14.22 25.27
C PRO A 26 -8.74 -13.57 24.07
N PRO A 27 -10.07 -13.31 24.15
CA PRO A 27 -10.77 -12.56 23.12
C PRO A 27 -10.02 -11.27 22.79
N SER A 28 -9.79 -11.00 21.51
CA SER A 28 -8.98 -9.86 21.07
C SER A 28 -9.55 -9.17 19.84
N SER A 29 -9.32 -7.86 19.75
CA SER A 29 -9.72 -7.05 18.58
C SER A 29 -8.74 -5.91 18.32
N PHE A 30 -8.79 -5.35 17.11
CA PHE A 30 -7.94 -4.23 16.66
C PHE A 30 -6.42 -4.51 16.70
N SER A 31 -6.01 -5.76 16.87
CA SER A 31 -4.65 -6.23 16.65
C SER A 31 -4.32 -6.28 15.16
N THR A 32 -3.04 -6.25 14.83
CA THR A 32 -2.56 -6.60 13.48
C THR A 32 -1.95 -8.00 13.49
N ALA A 33 -2.07 -8.71 12.36
CA ALA A 33 -1.54 -10.04 12.19
C ALA A 33 -0.60 -10.08 10.98
N THR A 34 0.59 -10.66 11.13
CA THR A 34 1.59 -10.73 10.06
C THR A 34 2.21 -12.13 9.98
N LEU A 35 2.19 -12.72 8.79
CA LEU A 35 2.80 -14.02 8.52
C LEU A 35 4.30 -13.85 8.20
N VAL A 36 5.15 -14.59 8.91
CA VAL A 36 6.58 -14.73 8.61
C VAL A 36 6.94 -16.21 8.61
N GLY A 37 7.25 -16.76 7.43
CA GLY A 37 7.46 -18.20 7.28
C GLY A 37 6.22 -19.00 7.73
N ASN A 38 6.37 -19.84 8.74
CA ASN A 38 5.28 -20.63 9.35
C ASN A 38 4.71 -20.01 10.63
N LYS A 39 5.00 -18.74 10.92
CA LYS A 39 4.57 -18.08 12.17
C LYS A 39 3.68 -16.89 11.87
N ILE A 40 2.52 -16.81 12.51
CA ILE A 40 1.66 -15.62 12.49
C ILE A 40 1.92 -14.83 13.77
N PHE A 41 2.39 -13.60 13.61
CA PHE A 41 2.65 -12.64 14.66
C PHE A 41 1.40 -11.80 14.88
N LEU A 42 0.79 -11.89 16.07
CA LEU A 42 -0.34 -11.07 16.49
C LEU A 42 0.18 -9.97 17.41
N ILE A 43 0.09 -8.72 16.97
CA ILE A 43 0.76 -7.57 17.57
C ILE A 43 -0.28 -6.51 17.94
N GLY A 44 -0.22 -6.02 19.17
CA GLY A 44 -1.09 -4.94 19.62
C GLY A 44 -2.54 -5.38 19.81
N GLY A 45 -3.45 -4.43 19.98
CA GLY A 45 -4.89 -4.65 20.11
C GLY A 45 -5.43 -4.63 21.55
N LEU A 46 -6.74 -4.84 21.66
CA LEU A 46 -7.46 -5.06 22.90
C LEU A 46 -7.48 -6.56 23.21
N TYR A 47 -7.39 -6.92 24.48
CA TYR A 47 -7.40 -8.32 24.92
C TYR A 47 -8.19 -8.50 26.22
N GLY A 48 -9.01 -9.55 26.23
CA GLY A 48 -9.98 -9.84 27.28
C GLY A 48 -11.28 -9.09 27.08
N ASN A 49 -12.10 -9.06 28.13
CA ASN A 49 -13.35 -8.30 28.17
C ASN A 49 -13.13 -6.83 28.55
N ASP A 50 -11.88 -6.40 28.65
CA ASP A 50 -11.50 -5.03 29.00
C ASP A 50 -11.79 -4.09 27.83
N SER A 51 -12.47 -2.98 28.10
CA SER A 51 -12.74 -1.92 27.12
C SER A 51 -11.56 -0.94 26.97
N TYR A 52 -10.51 -1.08 27.77
CA TYR A 52 -9.36 -0.18 27.79
C TYR A 52 -8.10 -0.81 27.17
N ILE A 53 -7.25 0.03 26.58
CA ILE A 53 -5.97 -0.37 26.00
C ILE A 53 -4.98 -0.55 27.16
N LYS A 54 -4.48 -1.78 27.35
CA LYS A 54 -3.39 -2.07 28.30
C LYS A 54 -2.12 -1.36 27.87
N SER A 55 -1.31 -0.87 28.81
CA SER A 55 -0.05 -0.16 28.51
C SER A 55 1.01 -1.08 27.90
N ASN A 56 1.16 -2.28 28.47
CA ASN A 56 2.13 -3.28 28.02
C ASN A 56 1.72 -3.87 26.67
N LEU A 57 2.67 -3.91 25.72
CA LEU A 57 2.45 -4.57 24.44
C LEU A 57 2.09 -6.04 24.66
N ILE A 58 0.99 -6.43 24.04
CA ILE A 58 0.55 -7.82 24.02
C ILE A 58 0.95 -8.41 22.67
N PHE A 59 1.61 -9.56 22.74
CA PHE A 59 2.31 -10.15 21.62
C PHE A 59 2.22 -11.68 21.68
N TYR A 60 1.58 -12.26 20.66
CA TYR A 60 1.40 -13.69 20.52
C TYR A 60 1.93 -14.17 19.18
N ILE A 61 2.39 -15.42 19.15
CA ILE A 61 2.78 -16.10 17.93
C ILE A 61 1.95 -17.37 17.80
N PHE A 62 1.39 -17.59 16.60
CA PHE A 62 0.83 -18.87 16.21
C PHE A 62 1.78 -19.58 15.25
N ASP A 63 2.25 -20.77 15.63
CA ASP A 63 2.99 -21.65 14.73
C ASP A 63 2.00 -22.44 13.88
N THR A 64 1.99 -22.21 12.56
CA THR A 64 1.04 -22.84 11.64
C THR A 64 1.37 -24.29 11.34
N LYS A 65 2.61 -24.74 11.59
CA LYS A 65 3.05 -26.13 11.41
C LYS A 65 2.62 -26.97 12.62
N ASN A 66 2.94 -26.49 13.81
CA ASN A 66 2.63 -27.17 15.07
C ASN A 66 1.20 -26.89 15.55
N GLN A 67 0.55 -25.86 14.99
CA GLN A 67 -0.80 -25.42 15.35
C GLN A 67 -0.91 -25.00 16.82
N THR A 68 0.14 -24.35 17.34
CA THR A 68 0.22 -23.93 18.74
C THR A 68 0.39 -22.43 18.86
N TRP A 69 -0.30 -21.85 19.84
CA TRP A 69 -0.09 -20.47 20.26
C TRP A 69 0.99 -20.37 21.32
N SER A 70 1.68 -19.23 21.37
CA SER A 70 2.62 -18.90 22.46
C SER A 70 2.59 -17.40 22.70
N GLN A 71 2.52 -16.99 23.97
CA GLN A 71 2.78 -15.60 24.35
C GLN A 71 4.29 -15.40 24.44
N ILE A 72 4.82 -14.34 23.84
CA ILE A 72 6.26 -14.07 23.82
C ILE A 72 6.53 -12.72 24.46
N PHE A 73 7.48 -12.69 25.40
CA PHE A 73 8.05 -11.45 25.89
C PHE A 73 9.11 -10.96 24.91
N THR A 74 9.02 -9.69 24.53
CA THR A 74 9.89 -9.08 23.52
C THR A 74 10.88 -8.12 24.18
N ILE A 75 11.99 -7.83 23.49
CA ILE A 75 13.04 -6.94 23.99
C ILE A 75 12.75 -5.52 23.50
N ASN A 76 12.70 -4.56 24.44
CA ASN A 76 12.38 -3.14 24.21
C ASN A 76 11.01 -2.89 23.55
N PRO A 77 9.90 -3.48 24.04
CA PRO A 77 8.60 -3.35 23.41
C PRO A 77 8.15 -1.88 23.31
N PRO A 78 7.51 -1.47 22.20
CA PRO A 78 6.76 -0.22 22.17
C PRO A 78 5.55 -0.29 23.11
N ALA A 79 4.88 0.85 23.34
CA ALA A 79 3.55 0.85 23.95
C ALA A 79 2.57 0.00 23.12
N ASN A 80 1.62 -0.67 23.79
CA ASN A 80 0.54 -1.37 23.11
C ASN A 80 -0.31 -0.40 22.29
N ARG A 81 -0.68 -0.77 21.06
CA ARG A 81 -1.47 0.09 20.17
C ARG A 81 -2.62 -0.71 19.58
N ILE A 82 -3.74 -0.04 19.37
CA ILE A 82 -4.88 -0.60 18.61
C ILE A 82 -4.95 0.05 17.25
N SER A 83 -5.49 -0.66 16.26
CA SER A 83 -5.67 -0.15 14.89
C SER A 83 -4.37 0.30 14.21
N ALA A 84 -3.22 -0.19 14.70
CA ALA A 84 -1.94 -0.09 14.02
C ALA A 84 -1.86 -1.11 12.88
N THR A 85 -0.94 -0.91 11.94
CA THR A 85 -0.67 -1.88 10.88
C THR A 85 0.74 -2.46 11.04
N SER A 86 0.90 -3.74 10.70
CA SER A 86 2.21 -4.35 10.49
C SER A 86 2.33 -5.01 9.13
N ILE A 87 3.54 -5.02 8.60
CA ILE A 87 3.87 -5.72 7.35
C ILE A 87 5.30 -6.28 7.41
N TYR A 88 5.48 -7.51 6.92
CA TYR A 88 6.78 -8.17 6.84
C TYR A 88 7.45 -7.86 5.50
N ASN A 89 8.72 -7.43 5.55
CA ASN A 89 9.55 -7.37 4.36
C ASN A 89 10.52 -8.56 4.30
N PRO A 90 10.36 -9.48 3.33
CA PRO A 90 11.24 -10.64 3.19
C PRO A 90 12.67 -10.27 2.80
N LYS A 91 12.90 -9.12 2.15
CA LYS A 91 14.26 -8.67 1.77
C LYS A 91 15.09 -8.25 2.98
N THR A 92 14.46 -7.55 3.93
CA THR A 92 15.15 -7.11 5.16
C THR A 92 15.02 -8.11 6.30
N GLY A 93 14.06 -9.05 6.21
CA GLY A 93 13.77 -10.02 7.25
C GLY A 93 13.09 -9.41 8.48
N LYS A 94 12.47 -8.23 8.36
CA LYS A 94 11.90 -7.47 9.48
C LYS A 94 10.41 -7.22 9.32
N ILE A 95 9.71 -7.06 10.45
CA ILE A 95 8.33 -6.59 10.48
C ILE A 95 8.33 -5.10 10.81
N TYR A 96 7.65 -4.31 10.00
CA TYR A 96 7.46 -2.87 10.19
C TYR A 96 6.09 -2.64 10.79
N PHE A 97 6.02 -1.88 11.89
CA PHE A 97 4.82 -1.62 12.68
C PHE A 97 4.64 -0.11 12.85
N PHE A 98 3.52 0.41 12.38
CA PHE A 98 3.31 1.85 12.30
C PHE A 98 1.86 2.26 12.63
N GLY A 99 1.75 3.47 13.19
CA GLY A 99 0.48 4.11 13.52
C GLY A 99 -0.22 3.44 14.69
N GLY A 100 -1.55 3.46 14.62
CA GLY A 100 -2.45 3.07 15.70
C GLY A 100 -2.59 4.17 16.75
N ARG A 101 -3.26 3.82 17.84
CA ARG A 101 -3.47 4.71 18.98
C ARG A 101 -3.36 3.96 20.30
N PHE A 102 -3.02 4.69 21.35
CA PHE A 102 -2.94 4.17 22.71
C PHE A 102 -3.39 5.22 23.72
N ASN A 103 -3.75 4.79 24.92
CA ASN A 103 -4.23 5.69 25.96
C ASN A 103 -3.08 6.59 26.45
N SER A 104 -3.36 7.89 26.55
CA SER A 104 -2.47 8.80 27.25
C SER A 104 -2.58 8.56 28.74
N SER A 105 -1.56 7.89 29.28
CA SER A 105 -1.26 7.68 30.69
C SER A 105 -1.76 6.38 31.34
N ASP A 106 -0.80 5.82 32.07
CA ASP A 106 -0.87 4.83 33.13
C ASP A 106 -1.60 5.37 34.39
N THR A 107 -2.66 6.18 34.23
CA THR A 107 -3.39 6.76 35.38
C THR A 107 -4.82 6.24 35.46
N THR A 108 -5.11 5.62 36.60
CA THR A 108 -6.42 5.12 37.04
C THR A 108 -7.46 6.23 37.27
N THR A 109 -7.29 7.42 36.71
CA THR A 109 -8.10 8.61 37.04
C THR A 109 -8.14 9.62 35.89
N THR A 110 -8.84 9.31 34.81
CA THR A 110 -9.88 10.17 34.20
C THR A 110 -10.49 9.46 33.00
N SER A 111 -11.81 9.34 33.01
CA SER A 111 -12.66 8.74 31.99
C SER A 111 -12.78 9.60 30.72
N ASP A 112 -11.70 10.25 30.30
CA ASP A 112 -11.70 11.09 29.11
C ASP A 112 -11.21 10.27 27.92
N ALA A 113 -12.16 9.69 27.19
CA ALA A 113 -11.97 9.04 25.89
C ALA A 113 -11.28 9.95 24.82
N ASN A 114 -10.95 11.19 25.18
CA ASN A 114 -10.37 12.23 24.34
C ASN A 114 -8.83 12.36 24.47
N SER A 115 -8.17 11.64 25.39
CA SER A 115 -6.69 11.69 25.54
C SER A 115 -5.99 10.55 24.80
N MET A 116 -6.30 10.39 23.51
CA MET A 116 -5.68 9.35 22.68
C MET A 116 -4.36 9.83 22.09
N ASN A 117 -3.28 9.09 22.35
CA ASN A 117 -1.99 9.36 21.72
C ASN A 117 -1.88 8.62 20.39
N TYR A 118 -1.42 9.34 19.38
CA TYR A 118 -1.13 8.83 18.04
C TYR A 118 0.38 8.90 17.82
N PRO A 119 1.10 7.78 17.92
CA PRO A 119 2.54 7.77 17.76
C PRO A 119 2.95 8.07 16.32
N LEU A 120 4.08 8.78 16.19
CA LEU A 120 4.69 9.16 14.91
C LEU A 120 5.84 8.22 14.51
N ASP A 121 6.19 7.27 15.38
CA ASP A 121 7.37 6.44 15.22
C ASP A 121 7.13 5.27 14.27
N MET A 122 8.13 4.99 13.43
CA MET A 122 8.28 3.69 12.80
C MET A 122 8.95 2.76 13.81
N ILE A 123 8.28 1.66 14.17
CA ILE A 123 8.84 0.65 15.05
C ILE A 123 9.03 -0.65 14.26
N ILE A 124 10.20 -1.26 14.40
CA ILE A 124 10.64 -2.39 13.58
C ILE A 124 10.97 -3.56 14.50
N LEU A 125 10.37 -4.71 14.24
CA LEU A 125 10.62 -5.95 14.94
C LEU A 125 11.54 -6.85 14.11
N ASN A 126 12.61 -7.35 14.74
CA ASN A 126 13.32 -8.50 14.24
C ASN A 126 12.60 -9.78 14.71
N PRO A 127 11.98 -10.56 13.80
CA PRO A 127 11.18 -11.72 14.16
C PRO A 127 12.00 -12.95 14.60
N THR A 128 13.34 -12.90 14.50
CA THR A 128 14.21 -14.03 14.89
C THR A 128 14.62 -13.96 16.36
N ASN A 129 14.88 -12.75 16.89
CA ASN A 129 15.30 -12.53 18.27
C ASN A 129 14.27 -11.72 19.09
N TYR A 130 13.13 -11.37 18.48
CA TYR A 130 12.03 -10.63 19.09
C TYR A 130 12.43 -9.28 19.70
N GLN A 131 13.42 -8.63 19.08
CA GLN A 131 13.89 -7.32 19.48
C GLN A 131 13.26 -6.21 18.64
N TRP A 132 12.78 -5.19 19.32
CA TRP A 132 12.27 -3.98 18.71
C TRP A 132 13.36 -2.91 18.58
N SER A 133 13.29 -2.17 17.49
CA SER A 133 14.13 -1.01 17.20
C SER A 133 13.29 0.11 16.60
N LYS A 134 13.77 1.35 16.71
CA LYS A 134 13.15 2.50 16.04
C LYS A 134 13.71 2.63 14.63
N GLY A 135 12.85 2.84 13.65
CA GLY A 135 13.22 3.41 12.36
C GLY A 135 13.08 4.93 12.38
N SER A 136 13.40 5.56 11.25
CA SER A 136 13.22 6.98 11.02
C SER A 136 11.75 7.40 11.16
N SER A 137 11.54 8.54 11.81
CA SER A 137 10.28 9.28 11.84
C SER A 137 10.37 10.60 11.05
N PHE A 138 11.54 10.90 10.47
CA PHE A 138 11.77 12.15 9.75
C PHE A 138 10.99 12.15 8.43
N ASN A 139 10.29 13.24 8.13
CA ASN A 139 9.32 13.36 7.04
C ASN A 139 8.20 12.30 7.05
N GLY A 140 8.00 11.64 8.19
CA GLY A 140 6.92 10.69 8.38
C GLY A 140 5.57 11.39 8.49
N PRO A 141 4.47 10.63 8.32
CA PRO A 141 3.14 11.17 8.47
C PRO A 141 2.84 11.62 9.91
N SER A 142 1.86 12.51 10.04
CA SER A 142 1.17 12.71 11.31
C SER A 142 0.54 11.40 11.81
N GLY A 143 0.38 11.32 13.13
CA GLY A 143 -0.13 10.14 13.82
C GLY A 143 -1.50 9.74 13.27
N ARG A 144 -1.69 8.44 13.05
CA ARG A 144 -2.87 7.89 12.37
C ARG A 144 -3.14 6.44 12.74
N ASP A 145 -4.38 6.02 12.54
CA ASP A 145 -4.83 4.64 12.68
C ASP A 145 -5.73 4.20 11.51
N ASP A 146 -6.10 2.92 11.48
CA ASP A 146 -7.05 2.35 10.51
C ASP A 146 -6.66 2.54 9.02
N GLN A 147 -5.38 2.75 8.75
CA GLN A 147 -4.81 2.77 7.39
C GLN A 147 -4.72 1.36 6.80
N ALA A 148 -4.76 1.26 5.48
CA ALA A 148 -4.33 0.06 4.76
C ALA A 148 -2.81 0.12 4.51
N VAL A 149 -2.16 -1.04 4.42
CA VAL A 149 -0.71 -1.14 4.18
C VAL A 149 -0.41 -2.16 3.10
N VAL A 150 0.54 -1.84 2.21
CA VAL A 150 1.06 -2.76 1.19
C VAL A 150 2.57 -2.58 1.03
N LEU A 151 3.29 -3.66 0.73
CA LEU A 151 4.72 -3.66 0.47
C LEU A 151 4.96 -3.88 -1.02
N LEU A 152 5.63 -2.93 -1.68
CA LEU A 152 6.03 -3.07 -3.07
C LEU A 152 7.30 -3.92 -3.22
N PRO A 153 7.53 -4.55 -4.39
CA PRO A 153 8.75 -5.31 -4.65
C PRO A 153 10.04 -4.49 -4.51
N SER A 154 9.96 -3.17 -4.65
CA SER A 154 11.09 -2.24 -4.43
C SER A 154 11.56 -2.19 -2.98
N GLY A 155 10.76 -2.64 -2.02
CA GLY A 155 10.99 -2.43 -0.58
C GLY A 155 10.29 -1.19 -0.03
N LEU A 156 9.46 -0.53 -0.84
CA LEU A 156 8.66 0.61 -0.41
C LEU A 156 7.35 0.13 0.23
N ILE A 157 7.10 0.51 1.49
CA ILE A 157 5.82 0.27 2.16
C ILE A 157 4.92 1.48 1.92
N LEU A 158 3.76 1.28 1.32
CA LEU A 158 2.75 2.33 1.14
C LEU A 158 1.69 2.25 2.24
N TYR A 159 1.37 3.41 2.80
CA TYR A 159 0.28 3.60 3.75
C TYR A 159 -0.85 4.37 3.07
N ILE A 160 -2.03 3.76 3.01
CA ILE A 160 -3.15 4.22 2.20
C ILE A 160 -4.34 4.56 3.10
N GLY A 161 -4.82 5.80 3.01
CA GLY A 161 -5.93 6.31 3.82
C GLY A 161 -5.61 6.33 5.32
N GLY A 162 -6.58 5.92 6.13
CA GLY A 162 -6.54 5.93 7.59
C GLY A 162 -7.27 7.12 8.19
N ARG A 163 -7.17 7.29 9.51
CA ARG A 163 -7.73 8.43 10.24
C ARG A 163 -6.64 9.13 11.01
N SER A 164 -6.67 10.46 10.99
CA SER A 164 -5.78 11.31 11.76
C SER A 164 -6.57 12.19 12.72
N PRO A 165 -5.99 12.55 13.88
CA PRO A 165 -6.58 13.54 14.79
C PRO A 165 -6.81 14.89 14.10
N ASN A 166 -7.93 15.54 14.40
CA ASN A 166 -8.25 16.87 13.88
C ASN A 166 -9.13 17.65 14.87
N ASN A 167 -8.58 18.66 15.54
CA ASN A 167 -9.28 19.64 16.41
C ASN A 167 -10.56 19.13 17.10
N GLY A 168 -10.41 18.20 18.05
CA GLY A 168 -11.54 17.65 18.83
C GLY A 168 -12.28 16.48 18.17
N GLY A 169 -11.82 16.02 17.01
CA GLY A 169 -12.34 14.84 16.30
C GLY A 169 -11.28 14.19 15.40
N TYR A 170 -11.73 13.61 14.28
CA TYR A 170 -10.88 12.89 13.34
C TYR A 170 -11.18 13.31 11.90
N ILE A 171 -10.19 13.16 11.04
CA ILE A 171 -10.31 13.35 9.60
C ILE A 171 -9.67 12.17 8.86
N ASN A 172 -10.22 11.78 7.72
CA ASN A 172 -9.48 10.92 6.81
C ASN A 172 -8.54 11.77 5.95
N PRO A 173 -7.24 11.48 5.92
CA PRO A 173 -6.31 12.16 5.03
C PRO A 173 -6.70 11.99 3.56
N SER A 174 -6.33 12.98 2.74
CA SER A 174 -6.49 12.91 1.28
C SER A 174 -5.80 11.66 0.70
N MET A 175 -6.43 11.05 -0.30
CA MET A 175 -5.87 9.92 -1.06
C MET A 175 -4.95 10.39 -2.20
N ALA A 176 -4.83 11.71 -2.40
CA ALA A 176 -3.97 12.32 -3.42
C ALA A 176 -2.47 12.15 -3.11
N GLU A 177 -2.12 11.93 -1.84
CA GLU A 177 -0.75 11.75 -1.37
C GLU A 177 -0.65 10.49 -0.53
N LEU A 178 0.31 9.63 -0.86
CA LEU A 178 0.56 8.38 -0.15
C LEU A 178 1.88 8.48 0.59
N TYR A 179 1.85 8.24 1.89
CA TYR A 179 3.07 8.11 2.67
C TYR A 179 3.72 6.77 2.36
N ALA A 180 5.02 6.82 2.12
CA ALA A 180 5.79 5.70 1.66
C ALA A 180 7.09 5.58 2.47
N TYR A 181 7.32 4.43 3.07
CA TYR A 181 8.51 4.17 3.87
C TYR A 181 9.45 3.23 3.12
N ASP A 182 10.66 3.70 2.80
CA ASP A 182 11.70 2.91 2.14
C ASP A 182 12.47 2.09 3.17
N THR A 183 12.23 0.79 3.15
CA THR A 183 12.83 -0.15 4.10
C THR A 183 14.32 -0.39 3.87
N ASN A 184 14.86 -0.05 2.69
CA ASN A 184 16.28 -0.20 2.38
C ASN A 184 17.09 0.98 2.94
N ASN A 185 16.51 2.17 2.89
CA ASN A 185 17.16 3.42 3.25
C ASN A 185 16.73 3.98 4.62
N ASP A 186 15.71 3.39 5.25
CA ASP A 186 15.14 3.88 6.50
C ASP A 186 14.66 5.35 6.38
N THR A 187 13.88 5.64 5.35
CA THR A 187 13.39 7.00 5.08
C THR A 187 11.92 7.02 4.71
N TRP A 188 11.24 8.11 5.10
CA TRP A 188 9.91 8.42 4.62
C TRP A 188 9.97 9.32 3.39
N THR A 189 9.06 9.06 2.45
CA THR A 189 8.77 9.91 1.29
C THR A 189 7.27 10.00 1.10
N THR A 190 6.83 11.05 0.40
CA THR A 190 5.43 11.19 -0.03
C THR A 190 5.36 10.93 -1.53
N LYS A 191 4.40 10.11 -1.96
CA LYS A 191 4.09 9.87 -3.37
C LYS A 191 2.82 10.62 -3.74
N THR A 192 2.96 11.61 -4.62
CA THR A 192 1.82 12.26 -5.25
C THR A 192 1.18 11.30 -6.23
N THR A 193 -0.15 11.22 -6.19
CA THR A 193 -0.95 10.39 -7.09
C THR A 193 -1.66 11.26 -8.13
N LYS A 194 -2.13 10.63 -9.21
CA LYS A 194 -2.83 11.30 -10.30
C LYS A 194 -4.00 10.46 -10.79
N GLY A 195 -4.77 10.97 -11.76
CA GLY A 195 -5.92 10.28 -12.33
C GLY A 195 -7.19 10.53 -11.53
N TYR A 196 -7.92 9.46 -11.18
CA TYR A 196 -9.09 9.56 -10.32
C TYR A 196 -8.71 10.11 -8.94
N ASN A 197 -9.63 10.77 -8.25
CA ASN A 197 -9.40 11.24 -6.88
C ASN A 197 -10.30 10.43 -5.92
N PRO A 198 -9.79 9.35 -5.30
CA PRO A 198 -10.60 8.55 -4.39
C PRO A 198 -11.07 9.33 -3.18
N SER A 199 -12.25 8.99 -2.67
CA SER A 199 -12.71 9.55 -1.41
C SER A 199 -11.73 9.21 -0.27
N PRO A 200 -11.37 10.16 0.59
CA PRO A 200 -10.68 9.91 1.85
C PRO A 200 -11.40 8.83 2.67
N ARG A 201 -10.65 7.85 3.17
CA ARG A 201 -11.23 6.69 3.86
C ARG A 201 -10.36 6.14 4.98
N GLY A 202 -11.01 5.61 6.01
CA GLY A 202 -10.39 4.79 7.05
C GLY A 202 -11.04 3.41 7.10
N SER A 203 -10.37 2.44 7.72
CA SER A 203 -10.82 1.04 7.80
C SER A 203 -10.99 0.34 6.45
N ALA A 204 -10.41 0.89 5.39
CA ALA A 204 -10.25 0.20 4.11
C ALA A 204 -9.17 -0.89 4.24
N GLN A 205 -9.17 -1.84 3.31
CA GLN A 205 -8.11 -2.83 3.17
C GLN A 205 -7.51 -2.75 1.77
N ALA A 206 -6.25 -3.16 1.63
CA ALA A 206 -5.56 -3.13 0.35
C ALA A 206 -4.75 -4.41 0.11
N VAL A 207 -4.69 -4.86 -1.14
CA VAL A 207 -3.84 -5.96 -1.60
C VAL A 207 -3.06 -5.53 -2.84
N LEU A 208 -1.81 -5.99 -2.93
CA LEU A 208 -0.96 -5.82 -4.11
C LEU A 208 -1.08 -7.05 -5.01
N THR A 209 -1.42 -6.85 -6.28
CA THR A 209 -1.42 -7.89 -7.31
C THR A 209 -0.04 -8.09 -7.91
N ASP A 210 0.20 -9.28 -8.47
CA ASP A 210 1.47 -9.63 -9.13
C ASP A 210 1.80 -8.72 -10.33
N ASP A 211 0.77 -8.13 -10.96
CA ASP A 211 0.92 -7.20 -12.07
C ASP A 211 1.03 -5.72 -11.66
N GLY A 212 1.31 -5.45 -10.38
CA GLY A 212 1.65 -4.12 -9.89
C GLY A 212 0.46 -3.20 -9.62
N ARG A 213 -0.76 -3.73 -9.52
CA ARG A 213 -1.92 -2.94 -9.09
C ARG A 213 -2.13 -3.09 -7.60
N ILE A 214 -2.55 -2.02 -6.93
CA ILE A 214 -3.08 -2.10 -5.57
C ILE A 214 -4.58 -1.95 -5.64
N ILE A 215 -5.29 -2.98 -5.18
CA ILE A 215 -6.74 -2.98 -5.08
C ILE A 215 -7.10 -2.55 -3.66
N VAL A 216 -7.83 -1.45 -3.53
CA VAL A 216 -8.32 -0.94 -2.25
C VAL A 216 -9.83 -1.14 -2.18
N TYR A 217 -10.30 -1.78 -1.12
CA TYR A 217 -11.71 -2.11 -0.94
C TYR A 217 -12.27 -1.66 0.41
N GLY A 218 -13.49 -1.11 0.35
CA GLY A 218 -14.26 -0.62 1.47
C GLY A 218 -13.74 0.68 2.05
N GLY A 219 -14.02 0.87 3.33
CA GLY A 219 -13.70 2.05 4.11
C GLY A 219 -14.90 2.95 4.35
N VAL A 220 -14.74 3.81 5.34
CA VAL A 220 -15.71 4.84 5.72
C VAL A 220 -15.09 6.22 5.64
N ASN A 221 -15.92 7.22 5.35
CA ASN A 221 -15.54 8.62 5.43
C ASN A 221 -15.47 9.10 6.90
N GLY A 222 -14.80 10.22 7.11
CA GLY A 222 -14.42 10.72 8.42
C GLY A 222 -14.96 12.14 8.53
N GLY A 223 -16.06 12.28 9.27
CA GLY A 223 -16.71 13.56 9.53
C GLY A 223 -16.64 13.93 11.00
N ALA A 224 -16.53 15.23 11.28
CA ALA A 224 -16.36 15.80 12.62
C ALA A 224 -17.49 15.47 13.62
N SER A 225 -18.64 14.96 13.16
CA SER A 225 -19.81 14.66 13.99
C SER A 225 -20.11 13.16 14.15
N ASN A 226 -19.52 12.28 13.35
CA ASN A 226 -19.88 10.85 13.32
C ASN A 226 -18.66 9.98 13.63
N LEU A 227 -18.53 9.55 14.90
CA LEU A 227 -17.49 8.64 15.38
C LEU A 227 -17.40 7.31 14.57
N LEU A 228 -18.42 6.98 13.78
CA LEU A 228 -18.55 5.72 13.06
C LEU A 228 -18.38 5.84 11.53
N GLY A 229 -18.33 7.06 10.97
CA GLY A 229 -18.24 7.32 9.51
C GLY A 229 -19.46 6.85 8.72
N LEU A 230 -19.55 7.13 7.41
CA LEU A 230 -20.46 6.48 6.46
C LEU A 230 -19.63 5.75 5.39
N PRO A 231 -20.14 4.70 4.73
CA PRO A 231 -19.42 4.05 3.65
C PRO A 231 -19.02 5.05 2.56
N VAL A 232 -17.82 4.92 2.02
CA VAL A 232 -17.43 5.70 0.83
C VAL A 232 -18.22 5.24 -0.40
N ASN A 233 -18.51 6.16 -1.32
CA ASN A 233 -19.27 5.84 -2.53
C ASN A 233 -18.47 4.99 -3.53
N ASP A 234 -17.17 5.27 -3.61
CA ASP A 234 -16.19 4.57 -4.44
C ASP A 234 -15.55 3.43 -3.64
N VAL A 235 -16.37 2.44 -3.27
CA VAL A 235 -15.98 1.29 -2.42
C VAL A 235 -14.83 0.44 -2.97
N LEU A 236 -14.56 0.52 -4.27
CA LEU A 236 -13.46 -0.16 -4.93
C LEU A 236 -12.69 0.86 -5.76
N VAL A 237 -11.41 1.03 -5.48
CA VAL A 237 -10.49 1.87 -6.27
C VAL A 237 -9.18 1.12 -6.49
N VAL A 238 -8.50 1.44 -7.58
CA VAL A 238 -7.27 0.74 -7.98
C VAL A 238 -6.17 1.76 -8.25
N LEU A 239 -4.99 1.52 -7.66
CA LEU A 239 -3.78 2.30 -7.90
C LEU A 239 -2.83 1.49 -8.77
N ASP A 240 -2.41 2.05 -9.89
CA ASP A 240 -1.26 1.53 -10.64
C ASP A 240 0.03 1.97 -9.95
N THR A 241 0.92 1.03 -9.63
CA THR A 241 2.18 1.34 -8.92
C THR A 241 3.30 1.80 -9.82
N GLU A 242 3.16 1.67 -11.15
CA GLU A 242 4.17 2.14 -12.10
C GLU A 242 4.25 3.68 -12.07
N ASP A 243 3.10 4.34 -12.03
CA ASP A 243 3.01 5.80 -12.10
C ASP A 243 2.14 6.45 -11.01
N PHE A 244 1.71 5.66 -10.03
CA PHE A 244 0.84 6.09 -8.92
C PHE A 244 -0.47 6.73 -9.40
N SER A 245 -1.06 6.20 -10.48
CA SER A 245 -2.37 6.64 -10.97
C SER A 245 -3.52 5.87 -10.34
N TRP A 246 -4.46 6.60 -9.75
CA TRP A 246 -5.72 6.05 -9.29
C TRP A 246 -6.70 5.92 -10.45
N SER A 247 -7.52 4.86 -10.40
CA SER A 247 -8.63 4.63 -11.30
C SER A 247 -9.86 4.15 -10.54
N LEU A 248 -11.03 4.50 -11.05
CA LEU A 248 -12.30 3.91 -10.66
C LEU A 248 -12.57 2.73 -11.61
N PRO A 249 -12.39 1.48 -11.17
CA PRO A 249 -12.54 0.32 -12.04
C PRO A 249 -14.00 0.13 -12.48
N SER A 250 -14.19 -0.32 -13.71
CA SER A 250 -15.49 -0.83 -14.16
C SER A 250 -15.77 -2.16 -13.48
N VAL A 251 -16.94 -2.25 -12.84
CA VAL A 251 -17.43 -3.48 -12.20
C VAL A 251 -18.77 -3.84 -12.82
N SER A 252 -18.85 -4.97 -13.51
CA SER A 252 -20.06 -5.39 -14.24
C SER A 252 -21.16 -6.01 -13.35
N THR A 253 -20.97 -5.99 -12.03
CA THR A 253 -21.85 -6.59 -11.02
C THR A 253 -21.97 -5.66 -9.82
N THR A 254 -23.07 -5.76 -9.07
CA THR A 254 -23.26 -4.93 -7.88
C THR A 254 -22.25 -5.30 -6.80
N PRO A 255 -21.49 -4.33 -6.25
CA PRO A 255 -20.54 -4.61 -5.20
C PRO A 255 -21.25 -5.00 -3.89
N PRO A 256 -20.59 -5.78 -3.01
CA PRO A 256 -21.10 -6.06 -1.69
C PRO A 256 -21.28 -4.76 -0.88
N PRO A 257 -22.30 -4.69 -0.01
CA PRO A 257 -22.54 -3.51 0.83
C PRO A 257 -21.60 -3.44 2.04
N LEU A 258 -20.35 -3.90 1.90
CA LEU A 258 -19.37 -3.89 2.99
C LEU A 258 -18.76 -2.51 3.14
N SER A 259 -18.56 -2.13 4.40
CA SER A 259 -18.17 -0.76 4.77
C SER A 259 -16.84 -0.72 5.52
N ARG A 260 -16.67 -1.51 6.58
CA ARG A 260 -15.47 -1.49 7.44
C ARG A 260 -15.25 -2.82 8.16
N TYR A 261 -14.05 -2.98 8.70
CA TYR A 261 -13.61 -4.14 9.50
C TYR A 261 -13.69 -5.49 8.76
N GLN A 262 -13.79 -5.46 7.43
CA GLN A 262 -13.57 -6.60 6.57
C GLN A 262 -12.09 -7.02 6.58
N THR A 263 -11.84 -8.28 6.27
CA THR A 263 -10.53 -8.75 5.85
C THR A 263 -10.55 -9.01 4.36
N ILE A 264 -9.45 -8.73 3.68
CA ILE A 264 -9.27 -9.11 2.27
C ILE A 264 -7.95 -9.88 2.11
N THR A 265 -7.95 -10.85 1.22
CA THR A 265 -6.74 -11.58 0.85
C THR A 265 -6.71 -11.84 -0.65
N LEU A 266 -5.54 -11.75 -1.25
CA LEU A 266 -5.34 -12.05 -2.66
C LEU A 266 -4.91 -13.51 -2.83
N VAL A 267 -5.61 -14.24 -3.68
CA VAL A 267 -5.25 -15.60 -4.11
C VAL A 267 -5.25 -15.64 -5.64
N GLY A 268 -4.06 -15.53 -6.24
CA GLY A 268 -3.94 -15.35 -7.69
C GLY A 268 -4.53 -14.00 -8.09
N TYR A 269 -5.54 -14.01 -8.97
CA TYR A 269 -6.30 -12.81 -9.34
C TYR A 269 -7.61 -12.63 -8.57
N TYR A 270 -7.92 -13.51 -7.62
CA TYR A 270 -9.12 -13.40 -6.80
C TYR A 270 -8.84 -12.65 -5.51
N VAL A 271 -9.53 -11.54 -5.28
CA VAL A 271 -9.59 -10.89 -3.97
C VAL A 271 -10.76 -11.50 -3.20
N ILE A 272 -10.45 -12.28 -2.18
CA ILE A 272 -11.45 -12.83 -1.25
C ILE A 272 -11.68 -11.79 -0.17
N VAL A 273 -12.92 -11.33 -0.04
CA VAL A 273 -13.36 -10.39 0.99
C VAL A 273 -14.25 -11.14 1.97
N ALA A 274 -13.93 -11.12 3.25
CA ALA A 274 -14.70 -11.83 4.26
C ALA A 274 -15.04 -10.95 5.45
N PHE A 275 -16.20 -11.24 6.04
CA PHE A 275 -16.68 -10.66 7.30
C PHE A 275 -16.84 -9.13 7.23
N GLY A 276 -16.66 -8.47 8.37
CA GLY A 276 -16.80 -7.02 8.50
C GLY A 276 -18.22 -6.59 8.83
N GLN A 277 -18.48 -5.31 8.61
CA GLN A 277 -19.76 -4.67 8.91
C GLN A 277 -20.42 -4.09 7.66
N ILE A 278 -21.73 -4.20 7.59
CA ILE A 278 -22.61 -3.49 6.66
C ILE A 278 -23.23 -2.33 7.43
N MET A 279 -23.06 -1.10 6.95
CA MET A 279 -23.66 0.06 7.60
C MET A 279 -25.12 0.23 7.21
N SER A 280 -25.97 0.38 8.22
CA SER A 280 -27.36 0.82 8.09
C SER A 280 -27.50 2.13 8.86
N GLY A 281 -27.27 3.24 8.17
CA GLY A 281 -27.11 4.55 8.80
C GLY A 281 -25.84 4.59 9.66
N VAL A 282 -25.96 4.96 10.93
CA VAL A 282 -24.83 5.05 11.89
C VAL A 282 -24.46 3.70 12.51
N ASN A 283 -25.33 2.70 12.44
CA ASN A 283 -25.10 1.39 13.05
C ASN A 283 -24.50 0.41 12.04
N GLY A 284 -23.47 -0.33 12.45
CA GLY A 284 -22.87 -1.40 11.67
C GLY A 284 -23.44 -2.76 12.07
N ILE A 285 -23.93 -3.54 11.10
CA ILE A 285 -24.36 -4.92 11.30
C ILE A 285 -23.21 -5.83 10.87
N SER A 286 -22.67 -6.60 11.82
CA SER A 286 -21.63 -7.59 11.52
C SER A 286 -22.20 -8.70 10.63
N THR A 287 -21.40 -9.15 9.67
CA THR A 287 -21.78 -10.20 8.73
C THR A 287 -20.75 -11.32 8.68
N SER A 288 -21.19 -12.54 8.41
CA SER A 288 -20.34 -13.71 8.15
C SER A 288 -20.12 -13.95 6.65
N ASN A 289 -20.60 -13.05 5.79
CA ASN A 289 -20.55 -13.22 4.34
C ASN A 289 -19.12 -13.24 3.80
N VAL A 290 -18.96 -13.95 2.68
CA VAL A 290 -17.73 -13.99 1.88
C VAL A 290 -18.07 -13.58 0.45
N TYR A 291 -17.21 -12.77 -0.14
CA TYR A 291 -17.33 -12.26 -1.50
C TYR A 291 -16.01 -12.49 -2.25
N ILE A 292 -16.09 -12.64 -3.57
CA ILE A 292 -14.92 -12.86 -4.42
C ILE A 292 -14.95 -11.83 -5.53
N LEU A 293 -13.90 -11.01 -5.61
CA LEU A 293 -13.65 -10.13 -6.75
C LEU A 293 -12.65 -10.82 -7.68
N ASP A 294 -13.08 -11.14 -8.90
CA ASP A 294 -12.19 -11.46 -10.01
C ASP A 294 -11.56 -10.18 -10.55
N ALA A 295 -10.25 -10.04 -10.33
CA ALA A 295 -9.44 -8.91 -10.77
C ALA A 295 -8.54 -9.26 -11.96
N LYS A 296 -8.78 -10.38 -12.65
CA LYS A 296 -7.94 -10.84 -13.75
C LYS A 296 -7.97 -9.91 -14.95
N ASN A 297 -9.15 -9.42 -15.34
CA ASN A 297 -9.30 -8.44 -16.40
C ASN A 297 -9.23 -7.01 -15.84
N LYS A 298 -8.17 -6.28 -16.19
CA LYS A 298 -7.95 -4.90 -15.74
C LYS A 298 -9.07 -3.93 -16.14
N SER A 299 -9.80 -4.24 -17.22
CA SER A 299 -10.86 -3.37 -17.76
C SER A 299 -12.27 -3.74 -17.27
N ASP A 300 -12.45 -4.89 -16.60
CA ASP A 300 -13.78 -5.39 -16.19
C ASP A 300 -13.64 -6.33 -15.00
N TYR A 301 -13.75 -5.78 -13.80
CA TYR A 301 -13.73 -6.54 -12.55
C TYR A 301 -15.11 -7.16 -12.29
N LYS A 302 -15.13 -8.34 -11.70
CA LYS A 302 -16.39 -9.09 -11.49
C LYS A 302 -16.50 -9.61 -10.08
N TRP A 303 -17.61 -9.34 -9.41
CA TRP A 303 -18.00 -10.10 -8.25
C TRP A 303 -18.55 -11.44 -8.73
N ILE A 304 -17.85 -12.51 -8.35
CA ILE A 304 -18.21 -13.87 -8.72
C ILE A 304 -18.60 -14.67 -7.49
N THR A 305 -19.33 -15.76 -7.70
CA THR A 305 -19.78 -16.64 -6.61
C THR A 305 -18.94 -17.88 -6.45
N ASN A 306 -18.18 -18.30 -7.47
CA ASN A 306 -17.39 -19.52 -7.45
C ASN A 306 -15.90 -19.18 -7.33
N PHE A 307 -15.20 -19.83 -6.41
CA PHE A 307 -13.74 -19.82 -6.35
C PHE A 307 -13.21 -21.18 -6.81
N ASP A 308 -12.31 -21.19 -7.79
CA ASP A 308 -11.50 -22.35 -8.15
C ASP A 308 -10.00 -22.05 -7.95
N PRO A 309 -9.31 -22.74 -7.01
CA PRO A 309 -7.89 -22.54 -6.78
C PRO A 309 -6.99 -22.91 -7.98
N LYS A 310 -7.50 -23.70 -8.95
CA LYS A 310 -6.77 -24.01 -10.18
C LYS A 310 -6.75 -22.80 -11.12
N GLU A 311 -7.88 -22.14 -11.30
CA GLU A 311 -7.99 -20.95 -12.16
C GLU A 311 -7.19 -19.77 -11.60
N ALA A 312 -7.12 -19.64 -10.28
CA ALA A 312 -6.33 -18.63 -9.60
C ALA A 312 -4.83 -18.71 -9.94
N LYS A 313 -4.31 -19.90 -10.28
CA LYS A 313 -2.89 -20.14 -10.56
C LYS A 313 -2.55 -20.10 -12.04
N THR A 314 -3.54 -20.00 -12.92
CA THR A 314 -3.32 -20.03 -14.36
C THR A 314 -2.85 -18.64 -14.81
N PRO A 315 -1.63 -18.51 -15.37
CA PRO A 315 -1.20 -17.25 -15.98
C PRO A 315 -2.22 -16.82 -17.04
N LEU A 316 -2.35 -15.51 -17.26
CA LEU A 316 -3.11 -15.02 -18.42
C LEU A 316 -2.55 -15.71 -19.67
N GLN A 317 -3.35 -16.59 -20.28
CA GLN A 317 -3.12 -16.98 -21.67
C GLN A 317 -3.36 -15.71 -22.47
N THR A 318 -2.29 -15.10 -22.95
CA THR A 318 -2.38 -14.16 -24.05
C THR A 318 -2.83 -14.99 -25.25
N ASN A 319 -4.14 -15.13 -25.42
CA ASN A 319 -4.69 -15.46 -26.73
C ASN A 319 -4.41 -14.25 -27.61
N THR A 320 -3.19 -14.13 -28.12
CA THR A 320 -2.93 -13.42 -29.36
C THR A 320 -3.64 -14.24 -30.43
N THR A 321 -4.93 -13.99 -30.59
CA THR A 321 -5.61 -14.30 -31.84
C THR A 321 -4.92 -13.41 -32.86
N ALA A 322 -3.97 -13.97 -33.60
CA ALA A 322 -3.49 -13.34 -34.83
C ALA A 322 -4.75 -12.97 -35.65
N PRO A 323 -4.84 -11.76 -36.22
CA PRO A 323 -5.95 -11.42 -37.08
C PRO A 323 -6.05 -12.46 -38.18
N GLN A 324 -7.17 -13.18 -38.28
CA GLN A 324 -7.48 -13.93 -39.50
C GLN A 324 -7.72 -12.90 -40.60
N THR A 325 -6.65 -12.57 -41.33
CA THR A 325 -6.77 -11.86 -42.59
C THR A 325 -7.33 -12.84 -43.62
N SER A 326 -8.61 -12.68 -43.95
CA SER A 326 -9.17 -13.18 -45.21
C SER A 326 -8.28 -12.65 -46.34
N ALA A 327 -7.69 -13.56 -47.10
CA ALA A 327 -6.85 -13.21 -48.24
C ALA A 327 -7.72 -12.63 -49.36
N THR A 328 -7.78 -11.30 -49.44
CA THR A 328 -8.10 -10.59 -50.68
C THR A 328 -6.78 -10.28 -51.39
N ASN A 329 -6.58 -10.90 -52.55
CA ASN A 329 -5.44 -10.63 -53.43
C ASN A 329 -5.49 -9.17 -53.90
N ILE A 330 -4.71 -8.31 -53.25
CA ILE A 330 -4.38 -6.98 -53.75
C ILE A 330 -2.92 -7.03 -54.21
N THR A 331 -2.71 -6.87 -55.51
CA THR A 331 -1.41 -6.73 -56.13
C THR A 331 -0.79 -5.39 -55.67
N ILE A 332 0.28 -5.44 -54.88
CA ILE A 332 1.02 -4.25 -54.42
C ILE A 332 2.24 -4.06 -55.34
N PRO A 333 2.54 -2.83 -55.82
CA PRO A 333 3.73 -2.55 -56.61
C PRO A 333 5.01 -2.75 -55.78
N GLN A 334 6.02 -3.34 -56.40
CA GLN A 334 7.33 -3.61 -55.84
C GLN A 334 7.99 -2.32 -55.30
N ALA A 335 8.19 -2.25 -53.98
CA ALA A 335 8.90 -1.14 -53.33
C ALA A 335 10.40 -1.19 -53.65
N THR A 336 10.94 -0.07 -54.14
CA THR A 336 12.37 0.12 -54.36
C THR A 336 13.09 0.29 -53.02
N ALA A 337 14.26 -0.35 -52.89
CA ALA A 337 15.10 -0.27 -51.70
C ALA A 337 15.52 1.19 -51.40
N PRO A 338 15.66 1.58 -50.12
CA PRO A 338 16.00 2.97 -49.77
C PRO A 338 17.42 3.32 -50.21
N ASN A 339 17.57 4.52 -50.79
CA ASN A 339 18.85 5.08 -51.24
C ASN A 339 19.77 5.36 -50.04
N ILE A 340 20.68 4.42 -49.76
CA ILE A 340 21.67 4.47 -48.66
C ILE A 340 22.48 5.78 -48.68
N GLY A 341 22.71 6.37 -49.85
CA GLY A 341 23.42 7.66 -49.99
C GLY A 341 22.72 8.85 -49.31
N LEU A 342 21.39 8.87 -49.27
CA LEU A 342 20.63 9.96 -48.63
C LEU A 342 20.75 9.90 -47.10
N ILE A 343 20.74 8.68 -46.53
CA ILE A 343 20.87 8.46 -45.09
C ILE A 343 22.28 8.84 -44.62
N ILE A 344 23.32 8.46 -45.37
CA ILE A 344 24.70 8.84 -45.07
C ILE A 344 24.88 10.37 -45.15
N GLY A 345 24.27 11.02 -46.14
CA GLY A 345 24.32 12.48 -46.29
C GLY A 345 23.70 13.23 -45.11
N ILE A 346 22.54 12.79 -44.61
CA ILE A 346 21.87 13.40 -43.45
C ILE A 346 22.73 13.27 -42.18
N VAL A 347 23.32 12.10 -41.96
CA VAL A 347 24.17 11.85 -40.78
C VAL A 347 25.43 12.72 -40.82
N ILE A 348 26.10 12.82 -41.96
CA ILE A 348 27.29 13.69 -42.12
C ILE A 348 26.91 15.16 -41.90
N GLY A 349 25.76 15.61 -42.42
CA GLY A 349 25.27 16.98 -42.23
C GLY A 349 25.05 17.32 -40.75
N ILE A 350 24.43 16.43 -39.98
CA ILE A 350 24.19 16.61 -38.54
C ILE A 350 25.52 16.71 -37.78
N VAL A 351 26.50 15.86 -38.10
CA VAL A 351 27.82 15.87 -37.45
C VAL A 351 28.56 17.18 -37.71
N ILE A 352 28.50 17.72 -38.95
CA ILE A 352 29.12 19.00 -39.29
C ILE A 352 28.46 20.15 -38.53
N ILE A 353 27.13 20.16 -38.39
CA ILE A 353 26.41 21.20 -37.64
C ILE A 353 26.81 21.18 -36.16
N ILE A 354 26.93 20.00 -35.56
CA ILE A 354 27.36 19.85 -34.16
C ILE A 354 28.81 20.32 -34.00
N ALA A 355 29.70 20.00 -34.94
CA ALA A 355 31.10 20.45 -34.92
C ALA A 355 31.23 21.97 -35.02
N ILE A 356 30.44 22.62 -35.89
CA ILE A 356 30.41 24.08 -36.01
C ILE A 356 29.87 24.73 -34.73
N GLY A 357 28.79 24.16 -34.16
CA GLY A 357 28.21 24.65 -32.91
C GLY A 357 29.19 24.57 -31.74
N SER A 358 29.90 23.46 -31.61
CA SER A 358 30.91 23.28 -30.55
C SER A 358 32.13 24.19 -30.74
N ALA A 359 32.61 24.38 -31.97
CA ALA A 359 33.67 25.35 -32.27
C ALA A 359 33.26 26.79 -31.94
N PHE A 360 32.00 27.18 -32.21
CA PHE A 360 31.48 28.50 -31.88
C PHE A 360 31.38 28.73 -30.36
N ILE A 361 30.93 27.73 -29.60
CA ILE A 361 30.89 27.78 -28.14
C ILE A 361 32.32 27.92 -27.59
N TRP A 362 33.27 27.15 -28.11
CA TRP A 362 34.66 27.22 -27.69
C TRP A 362 35.30 28.58 -28.02
N TYR A 363 35.01 29.15 -29.20
CA TYR A 363 35.45 30.49 -29.57
C TYR A 363 34.91 31.57 -28.63
N ARG A 364 33.61 31.51 -28.25
CA ARG A 364 33.04 32.47 -27.28
C ARG A 364 33.69 32.32 -25.91
N TYR A 365 33.92 31.09 -25.46
CA TYR A 365 34.59 30.81 -24.19
C TYR A 365 36.01 31.40 -24.17
N PHE A 366 36.77 31.24 -25.26
CA PHE A 366 38.14 31.75 -25.35
C PHE A 366 38.19 33.28 -25.44
N ARG A 367 37.26 33.91 -26.17
CA ARG A 367 37.18 35.38 -26.28
C ARG A 367 36.80 36.07 -24.97
N SER A 368 36.00 35.42 -24.11
CA SER A 368 35.64 35.97 -22.80
C SER A 368 36.79 35.96 -21.78
N ASN A 369 37.86 35.18 -22.00
CA ASN A 369 38.95 34.99 -21.04
C ASN A 369 40.24 35.78 -21.38
N HIS A 370 40.20 36.76 -22.29
CA HIS A 370 41.32 37.68 -22.54
C HIS A 370 40.89 39.13 -22.28
N VAL A 371 40.76 39.49 -21.00
CA VAL A 371 40.85 40.90 -20.55
C VAL A 371 42.29 41.11 -20.09
N ILE A 372 43.02 41.92 -20.85
CA ILE A 372 44.40 42.32 -20.56
C ILE A 372 44.39 43.22 -19.32
N LEU A 373 45.00 42.77 -18.21
CA LEU A 373 45.36 43.63 -17.08
C LEU A 373 46.67 44.34 -17.42
N ILE A 374 46.60 45.63 -17.75
CA ILE A 374 47.76 46.51 -17.81
C ILE A 374 48.01 47.00 -16.37
N SER A 375 49.02 46.47 -15.69
CA SER A 375 49.53 47.06 -14.44
C SER A 375 50.51 48.17 -14.79
N GLY A 376 50.10 49.42 -14.60
CA GLY A 376 51.01 50.57 -14.60
C GLY A 376 51.58 50.76 -13.20
N ASP A 377 52.90 50.64 -13.08
CA ASP A 377 53.66 51.10 -11.92
C ASP A 377 53.84 52.63 -11.95
N ASN A 378 54.00 53.16 -10.73
CA ASN A 378 54.82 54.31 -10.33
C ASN A 378 54.19 55.68 -9.95
N VAL A 379 54.27 55.94 -8.63
CA VAL A 379 55.08 56.99 -7.96
C VAL A 379 54.57 58.44 -7.88
N GLU A 380 54.63 58.93 -6.63
CA GLU A 380 54.83 60.30 -6.11
C GLU A 380 53.70 61.34 -5.96
N ASN A 381 53.44 61.65 -4.67
CA ASN A 381 53.53 62.96 -4.01
C ASN A 381 53.15 64.23 -4.80
N LEU A 382 52.20 65.02 -4.26
CA LEU A 382 52.47 66.34 -3.63
C LEU A 382 51.17 67.09 -3.28
N LYS A 383 51.15 67.55 -2.02
CA LYS A 383 50.37 68.63 -1.39
C LYS A 383 48.88 68.45 -1.11
#